data_AF-A0A6N2MKT0-F1
#
_entry.id   AF-A0A6N2MKT0-F1
#
_cell.length_a   1.000
_cell.length_b   1.000
_cell.length_c   1.000
_cell.angle_alpha   90.00
_cell.angle_beta   90.00
_cell.angle_gamma   90.00
#
_symmetry.space_group_name_H-M   'P 1'
#
loop_
_entity.id
_entity.type
_entity.pdbx_description
1 polymer ?
#
loop_
_entity_poly.entity_id
_entity_poly.type
_entity_poly.pdbx_seq_one_letter_code
_entity_poly.pdbx_strand_id
1 'polypeptide(L)'
;MYSSLSPDGSLKLYVFIAMVTVVMIVLSQFPTFHSLRHINLASLFLSLGYSFIVVGACIHAGLSKNAPSRDYSLESSESARIFNAFTSISIIAAIFGNGILPEIQATLAPPATGKMVKGLLMCYAVILVTFYSTAVSGYWVFGNKSNSNILKSLMPDDEPSLAPTWVLGLGVVFVLLQLFAIGL
;
A
#
# COMPACT_ATOMS: atom_id res chain seq x y z
N MET A 1 -13.24 -3.56 -10.16
CA MET A 1 -13.90 -3.83 -8.86
C MET A 1 -15.34 -3.32 -8.81
N TYR A 2 -15.67 -2.02 -8.75
CA TYR A 2 -17.09 -1.59 -8.75
C TYR A 2 -17.88 -2.13 -9.96
N SER A 3 -17.35 -1.95 -11.17
CA SER A 3 -17.96 -2.50 -12.40
C SER A 3 -17.99 -4.03 -12.43
N SER A 4 -17.15 -4.69 -11.65
CA SER A 4 -17.11 -6.16 -11.52
C SER A 4 -18.15 -6.67 -10.51
N LEU A 5 -18.48 -5.87 -9.49
CA LEU A 5 -19.50 -6.17 -8.47
C LEU A 5 -20.90 -5.72 -8.85
N SER A 6 -21.01 -4.64 -9.63
CA SER A 6 -22.27 -4.07 -10.12
C SER A 6 -22.10 -3.69 -11.59
N PRO A 7 -22.27 -4.66 -12.52
CA PRO A 7 -22.07 -4.45 -13.95
C PRO A 7 -23.00 -3.38 -14.53
N ASP A 8 -24.24 -3.32 -14.03
CA ASP A 8 -25.25 -2.32 -14.42
C ASP A 8 -25.23 -1.05 -13.54
N GLY A 9 -24.14 -0.84 -12.80
CA GLY A 9 -23.98 0.30 -11.90
C GLY A 9 -23.94 1.64 -12.65
N SER A 10 -24.79 2.59 -12.25
CA SER A 10 -24.86 3.92 -12.87
C SER A 10 -23.75 4.89 -12.42
N LEU A 11 -22.96 4.51 -11.40
CA LEU A 11 -21.96 5.39 -10.81
C LEU A 11 -20.71 5.48 -11.70
N LYS A 12 -20.42 6.70 -12.15
CA LYS A 12 -19.22 7.02 -12.94
C LYS A 12 -18.05 7.40 -12.02
N LEU A 13 -16.82 7.30 -12.53
CA LEU A 13 -15.58 7.61 -11.78
C LEU A 13 -15.64 8.98 -11.07
N TYR A 14 -16.16 10.02 -11.74
CA TYR A 14 -16.25 11.36 -11.14
C TYR A 14 -17.16 11.41 -9.91
N VAL A 15 -18.16 10.52 -9.81
CA VAL A 15 -19.04 10.43 -8.64
C VAL A 15 -18.25 9.91 -7.45
N PHE A 16 -17.38 8.91 -7.66
CA PHE A 16 -16.47 8.42 -6.62
C PHE A 16 -15.46 9.50 -6.20
N ILE A 17 -14.90 10.23 -7.15
CA ILE A 17 -14.01 11.37 -6.86
C ILE A 17 -14.75 12.40 -6.00
N ALA A 18 -15.97 12.80 -6.38
CA ALA A 18 -16.76 13.77 -5.63
C ALA A 18 -17.06 13.29 -4.19
N MET A 19 -17.43 12.02 -4.00
CA MET A 19 -17.66 11.44 -2.67
C MET A 19 -16.40 11.50 -1.79
N VAL A 20 -15.25 11.09 -2.34
CA VAL A 20 -13.96 11.15 -1.63
C VAL A 20 -13.60 12.60 -1.29
N THR A 21 -13.79 13.54 -2.22
CA THR A 21 -13.52 14.97 -1.98
C THR A 21 -14.38 15.53 -0.86
N VAL A 22 -15.67 15.22 -0.80
CA VAL A 22 -16.55 15.68 0.29
C VAL A 22 -16.06 15.16 1.64
N VAL A 23 -15.68 13.89 1.73
CA VAL A 23 -15.11 13.32 2.96
C VAL A 23 -13.81 14.05 3.35
N MET A 24 -12.91 14.30 2.39
CA MET A 24 -11.66 15.02 2.66
C MET A 24 -11.89 16.47 3.12
N ILE A 25 -12.89 17.18 2.58
CA ILE A 25 -13.26 18.54 3.03
C ILE A 25 -13.72 18.53 4.48
N VAL A 26 -14.53 17.54 4.88
CA VAL A 26 -14.99 17.41 6.28
C VAL A 26 -13.81 17.11 7.19
N LEU A 27 -12.97 16.16 6.80
CA LEU A 27 -11.81 15.78 7.58
C LEU A 27 -10.82 16.96 7.71
N SER A 28 -10.64 17.80 6.69
CA SER A 28 -9.67 18.92 6.73
C SER A 28 -10.05 20.03 7.73
N GLN A 29 -11.27 20.00 8.26
CA GLN A 29 -11.69 20.92 9.32
C GLN A 29 -11.09 20.58 10.69
N PHE A 30 -10.43 19.42 10.87
CA PHE A 30 -9.79 19.06 12.13
C PHE A 30 -8.49 19.85 12.37
N PRO A 31 -8.42 20.72 13.39
CA PRO A 31 -7.44 21.80 13.44
C PRO A 31 -6.10 21.47 14.11
N THR A 32 -5.88 20.27 14.69
CA THR A 32 -4.64 19.99 15.46
C THR A 32 -4.08 18.57 15.31
N PHE A 33 -2.74 18.48 15.21
CA PHE A 33 -1.96 17.23 15.17
C PHE A 33 -2.21 16.29 16.35
N HIS A 34 -2.57 16.82 17.53
CA HIS A 34 -2.86 16.00 18.71
C HIS A 34 -4.13 15.13 18.51
N SER A 35 -5.13 15.65 17.79
CA SER A 35 -6.32 14.88 17.41
C SER A 35 -6.00 13.81 16.36
N LEU A 36 -5.00 14.05 15.52
CA LEU A 36 -4.59 13.15 14.44
C LEU A 36 -3.75 11.96 14.91
N ARG A 37 -3.16 12.00 16.11
CA ARG A 37 -2.33 10.88 16.61
C ARG A 37 -3.08 9.55 16.61
N HIS A 38 -4.34 9.56 17.04
CA HIS A 38 -5.16 8.34 17.10
C HIS A 38 -5.60 7.88 15.71
N ILE A 39 -5.88 8.81 14.82
CA ILE A 39 -6.22 8.53 13.42
C ILE A 39 -5.01 7.93 12.68
N ASN A 40 -3.82 8.51 12.87
CA ASN A 40 -2.56 7.99 12.33
C ASN A 40 -2.21 6.61 12.91
N LEU A 41 -2.47 6.37 14.20
CA LEU A 41 -2.28 5.06 14.79
C LEU A 41 -3.24 4.02 14.17
N ALA A 42 -4.50 4.37 13.96
CA ALA A 42 -5.44 3.50 13.26
C ALA A 42 -4.99 3.24 11.81
N SER A 43 -4.53 4.28 11.11
CA SER A 43 -3.95 4.18 9.76
C SER A 43 -2.78 3.20 9.69
N LEU A 44 -1.89 3.23 10.69
CA LEU A 44 -0.79 2.27 10.82
C LEU A 44 -1.31 0.82 10.97
N PHE A 45 -2.32 0.58 11.81
CA PHE A 45 -2.88 -0.77 11.95
C PHE A 45 -3.58 -1.25 10.67
N LEU A 46 -4.27 -0.36 9.96
CA LEU A 46 -4.89 -0.67 8.68
C LEU A 46 -3.84 -1.03 7.60
N SER A 47 -2.74 -0.29 7.54
CA SER A 47 -1.65 -0.57 6.59
C SER A 47 -0.92 -1.88 6.92
N LEU A 48 -0.67 -2.15 8.20
CA LEU A 48 -0.13 -3.44 8.66
C LEU A 48 -1.08 -4.59 8.31
N GLY A 49 -2.37 -4.44 8.60
CA GLY A 49 -3.39 -5.42 8.28
C GLY A 49 -3.45 -5.72 6.78
N TYR A 50 -3.37 -4.69 5.93
CA TYR A 50 -3.30 -4.85 4.48
C TYR A 50 -2.06 -5.64 4.06
N SER A 51 -0.88 -5.31 4.60
CA SER A 51 0.37 -6.03 4.30
C SER A 51 0.26 -7.52 4.67
N PHE A 52 -0.29 -7.84 5.84
CA PHE A 52 -0.54 -9.24 6.25
C PHE A 52 -1.52 -9.96 5.31
N ILE A 53 -2.61 -9.29 4.92
CA ILE A 53 -3.59 -9.84 3.97
C ILE A 53 -2.92 -10.16 2.64
N VAL A 54 -2.13 -9.24 2.09
CA VAL A 54 -1.45 -9.45 0.80
C VAL A 54 -0.43 -10.57 0.90
N VAL A 55 0.42 -10.59 1.92
CA VAL A 55 1.42 -11.66 2.11
C VAL A 55 0.71 -13.00 2.24
N GLY A 56 -0.35 -13.09 3.04
CA GLY A 56 -1.15 -14.31 3.19
C GLY A 56 -1.82 -14.75 1.89
N ALA A 57 -2.37 -13.81 1.14
CA ALA A 57 -2.99 -14.07 -0.17
C ALA A 57 -1.95 -14.56 -1.20
N CYS A 58 -0.75 -13.97 -1.21
CA CYS A 58 0.36 -14.44 -2.03
C CYS A 58 0.80 -15.86 -1.63
N ILE A 59 0.98 -16.14 -0.34
CA ILE A 59 1.34 -17.49 0.13
C ILE A 59 0.27 -18.51 -0.30
N HIS A 60 -1.02 -18.17 -0.14
CA HIS A 60 -2.12 -19.03 -0.57
C HIS A 60 -2.11 -19.26 -2.08
N ALA A 61 -1.97 -18.21 -2.89
CA ALA A 61 -1.91 -18.29 -4.34
C ALA A 61 -0.71 -19.13 -4.81
N GLY A 62 0.45 -18.97 -4.18
CA GLY A 62 1.67 -19.69 -4.52
C GLY A 62 1.68 -21.17 -4.12
N LEU A 63 0.88 -21.56 -3.12
CA LEU A 63 0.72 -22.96 -2.67
C LEU A 63 -0.50 -23.65 -3.29
N SER A 64 -1.35 -22.91 -4.00
CA SER A 64 -2.53 -23.45 -4.68
C SER A 64 -2.14 -24.41 -5.81
N LYS A 65 -3.02 -25.38 -6.10
CA LYS A 65 -2.84 -26.32 -7.23
C LYS A 65 -2.80 -25.62 -8.59
N ASN A 66 -3.40 -24.43 -8.69
CA ASN A 66 -3.44 -23.60 -9.89
C ASN A 66 -2.49 -22.39 -9.74
N ALA A 67 -1.31 -22.59 -9.14
CA ALA A 67 -0.35 -21.51 -8.94
C ALA A 67 0.04 -20.85 -10.28
N PRO A 68 0.20 -19.50 -10.33
CA PRO A 68 0.62 -18.80 -11.52
C PRO A 68 1.98 -19.30 -12.04
N SER A 69 2.20 -19.19 -13.36
CA SER A 69 3.51 -19.48 -13.95
C SER A 69 4.57 -18.53 -13.39
N ARG A 70 5.60 -19.06 -12.75
CA ARG A 70 6.71 -18.28 -12.18
C ARG A 70 7.80 -18.07 -13.22
N ASP A 71 7.92 -16.85 -13.72
CA ASP A 71 9.05 -16.44 -14.56
C ASP A 71 9.84 -15.34 -13.85
N TYR A 72 11.15 -15.54 -13.75
CA TYR A 72 12.11 -14.63 -13.11
C TYR A 72 13.21 -14.16 -14.07
N SER A 73 13.02 -14.41 -15.37
CA SER A 73 13.91 -13.94 -16.43
C SER A 73 14.04 -12.43 -16.43
N LEU A 74 15.23 -11.89 -16.60
CA LEU A 74 15.35 -10.44 -16.65
C LEU A 74 14.75 -9.86 -17.94
N GLU A 75 14.37 -8.59 -17.89
CA GLU A 75 13.96 -7.85 -19.08
C GLU A 75 15.03 -7.97 -20.18
N SER A 76 14.59 -8.34 -21.38
CA SER A 76 15.49 -8.69 -22.49
C SER A 76 16.25 -7.46 -23.02
N SER A 77 15.64 -6.28 -22.92
CA SER A 77 16.22 -5.02 -23.35
C SER A 77 17.08 -4.40 -22.23
N GLU A 78 18.35 -4.13 -22.55
CA GLU A 78 19.29 -3.48 -21.63
C GLU A 78 18.80 -2.10 -21.19
N SER A 79 18.26 -1.30 -22.12
CA SER A 79 17.73 0.04 -21.81
C SER A 79 16.54 -0.04 -20.85
N ALA A 80 15.62 -0.98 -21.08
CA ALA A 80 14.48 -1.19 -20.20
C ALA A 80 14.92 -1.63 -18.80
N ARG A 81 15.94 -2.49 -18.69
CA ARG A 81 16.53 -2.87 -17.41
C ARG A 81 17.09 -1.69 -16.64
N ILE A 82 17.78 -0.76 -17.32
CA ILE A 82 18.31 0.47 -16.71
C ILE A 82 17.17 1.38 -16.24
N PHE A 83 16.15 1.61 -17.07
CA PHE A 83 14.98 2.41 -16.69
C PHE A 83 14.23 1.79 -15.50
N ASN A 84 14.09 0.47 -15.46
CA ASN A 84 13.48 -0.25 -14.33
C ASN A 84 14.32 -0.10 -13.05
N ALA A 85 15.65 -0.10 -13.15
CA ALA A 85 16.53 0.14 -12.01
C ALA A 85 16.35 1.56 -11.45
N PHE A 86 16.35 2.59 -12.30
CA PHE A 86 16.08 3.96 -11.86
C PHE A 86 14.68 4.11 -11.25
N THR A 87 13.66 3.51 -11.86
CA THR A 87 12.29 3.49 -11.33
C THR A 87 12.25 2.86 -9.94
N SER A 88 12.96 1.75 -9.74
CA SER A 88 13.05 1.06 -8.45
C SER A 88 13.74 1.93 -7.40
N ILE A 89 14.84 2.61 -7.75
CA ILE A 89 15.53 3.55 -6.87
C ILE A 89 14.60 4.70 -6.48
N SER A 90 13.86 5.27 -7.44
CA SER A 90 12.90 6.35 -7.17
C SER A 90 11.78 5.92 -6.23
N ILE A 91 11.24 4.71 -6.39
CA ILE A 91 10.22 4.16 -5.48
C ILE A 91 10.79 4.00 -4.06
N ILE A 92 11.99 3.43 -3.92
CA ILE A 92 12.65 3.28 -2.62
C ILE A 92 12.91 4.65 -1.98
N ALA A 93 13.43 5.61 -2.75
CA ALA A 93 13.68 6.97 -2.26
C ALA A 93 12.40 7.66 -1.78
N ALA A 94 11.28 7.50 -2.50
CA ALA A 94 9.99 8.08 -2.13
C ALA A 94 9.43 7.51 -0.82
N ILE A 95 9.65 6.22 -0.54
CA ILE A 95 9.20 5.55 0.69
C ILE A 95 9.89 6.13 1.95
N PHE A 96 11.18 6.46 1.85
CA PHE A 96 11.97 6.97 2.97
C PHE A 96 12.04 8.51 3.03
N GLY A 97 11.76 9.20 1.92
CA GLY A 97 11.78 10.66 1.80
C GLY A 97 10.58 11.34 2.47
N ASN A 98 10.56 11.37 3.81
CA ASN A 98 9.45 11.91 4.58
C ASN A 98 9.66 13.40 4.93
N GLY A 99 8.93 14.30 4.27
CA GLY A 99 8.99 15.75 4.49
C GLY A 99 8.48 16.20 5.87
N ILE A 100 7.75 15.35 6.59
CA ILE A 100 7.15 15.66 7.90
C ILE A 100 8.13 15.55 9.07
N LEU A 101 9.33 15.00 8.85
CA LEU A 101 10.31 14.74 9.92
C LEU A 101 10.72 16.00 10.70
N PRO A 102 11.01 17.15 10.05
CA PRO A 102 11.32 18.40 10.77
C PRO A 102 10.16 18.90 11.64
N GLU A 103 8.90 18.72 11.20
CA GLU A 103 7.71 19.13 11.95
C GLU A 103 7.51 18.26 13.21
N ILE A 104 7.72 16.95 13.09
CA ILE A 104 7.72 16.03 14.24
C ILE A 104 8.84 16.41 15.22
N GLN A 105 10.03 16.76 14.71
CA GLN A 105 11.13 17.20 15.55
C GLN A 105 10.81 18.46 16.35
N ALA A 106 10.13 19.42 15.72
CA ALA A 106 9.75 20.69 16.35
C ALA A 106 8.71 20.53 17.47
N THR A 107 7.92 19.46 17.47
CA THR A 107 6.86 19.19 18.47
C THR A 107 7.29 18.24 19.60
N LEU A 108 8.45 17.59 19.47
CA LEU A 108 8.99 16.65 20.46
C LEU A 108 9.47 17.36 21.73
N ALA A 109 9.01 16.89 22.89
CA ALA A 109 9.48 17.40 24.17
C ALA A 109 11.01 17.20 24.33
N PRO A 110 11.78 18.25 24.70
CA PRO A 110 13.23 18.15 24.86
C PRO A 110 13.64 17.04 25.84
N PRO A 111 14.80 16.37 25.63
CA PRO A 111 15.68 16.46 24.47
C PRO A 111 15.14 15.69 23.25
N ALA A 112 15.03 16.36 22.09
CA ALA A 112 14.42 15.79 20.89
C ALA A 112 15.33 14.79 20.15
N THR A 113 16.64 15.03 20.10
CA THR A 113 17.58 14.26 19.26
C THR A 113 17.55 12.76 19.54
N GLY A 114 17.66 12.35 20.80
CA GLY A 114 17.67 10.92 21.15
C GLY A 114 16.32 10.22 20.94
N LYS A 115 15.21 10.92 21.20
CA LYS A 115 13.85 10.39 21.00
C LYS A 115 13.54 10.25 19.51
N MET A 116 13.94 11.24 18.71
CA MET A 116 13.71 11.25 17.28
C MET A 116 14.47 10.15 16.55
N VAL A 117 15.75 9.91 16.88
CA VAL A 117 16.53 8.83 16.26
C VAL A 117 15.90 7.45 16.53
N LYS A 118 15.48 7.20 17.78
CA LYS A 118 14.79 5.94 18.13
C LYS A 118 13.48 5.77 17.37
N GLY A 119 12.68 6.84 17.27
CA GLY A 119 11.44 6.85 16.50
C GLY A 119 11.67 6.59 15.01
N LEU A 120 12.68 7.23 14.43
CA LEU A 120 13.04 7.05 13.02
C LEU A 120 13.49 5.62 12.74
N LEU A 121 14.33 5.05 13.61
CA LEU A 121 14.82 3.69 13.47
C LEU A 121 13.69 2.66 13.56
N MET A 122 12.74 2.87 14.47
CA MET A 122 11.52 2.05 14.55
C MET A 122 10.66 2.19 13.29
N CYS A 123 10.42 3.41 12.83
CA CYS A 123 9.64 3.68 11.63
C CYS A 123 10.23 2.98 10.40
N TYR A 124 11.53 3.16 10.16
CA TYR A 124 12.22 2.55 9.03
C TYR A 124 12.28 1.03 9.12
N ALA A 125 12.40 0.46 10.32
CA ALA A 125 12.31 -0.99 10.50
C ALA A 125 10.91 -1.53 10.12
N VAL A 126 9.84 -0.85 10.55
CA VAL A 126 8.46 -1.24 10.19
C VAL A 126 8.24 -1.12 8.68
N ILE A 127 8.68 -0.03 8.06
CA ILE A 127 8.61 0.16 6.60
C ILE A 127 9.35 -0.97 5.89
N LEU A 128 10.59 -1.26 6.28
CA LEU A 128 11.39 -2.31 5.65
C LEU A 128 10.70 -3.66 5.74
N VAL A 129 10.25 -4.07 6.93
CA VAL A 129 9.59 -5.37 7.12
C VAL A 129 8.33 -5.49 6.28
N THR A 130 7.48 -4.46 6.27
CA THR A 130 6.17 -4.49 5.58
C THR A 130 6.32 -4.43 4.06
N PHE A 131 7.10 -3.49 3.54
CA PHE A 131 7.30 -3.35 2.10
C PHE A 131 8.08 -4.54 1.53
N TYR A 132 9.15 -4.97 2.22
CA TYR A 132 9.98 -6.07 1.72
C TYR A 132 9.22 -7.40 1.77
N SER A 133 8.47 -7.70 2.83
CA SER A 133 7.65 -8.92 2.89
C SER A 133 6.57 -8.94 1.80
N THR A 134 5.90 -7.82 1.57
CA THR A 134 4.88 -7.68 0.52
C THR A 134 5.49 -7.82 -0.88
N ALA A 135 6.63 -7.16 -1.14
CA ALA A 135 7.31 -7.23 -2.42
C ALA A 135 7.88 -8.62 -2.72
N VAL A 136 8.55 -9.25 -1.74
CA VAL A 136 9.13 -10.60 -1.90
C VAL A 136 8.02 -11.63 -2.09
N SER A 137 6.97 -11.61 -1.30
CA SER A 137 5.86 -12.56 -1.45
C SER A 137 5.12 -12.38 -2.78
N GLY A 138 4.87 -11.15 -3.21
CA GLY A 138 4.27 -10.87 -4.51
C GLY A 138 5.15 -11.33 -5.68
N TYR A 139 6.43 -10.96 -5.66
CA TYR A 139 7.37 -11.37 -6.69
C TYR A 139 7.58 -12.89 -6.72
N TRP A 140 7.61 -13.56 -5.56
CA TRP A 140 7.71 -15.02 -5.49
C TRP A 140 6.52 -15.77 -6.14
N VAL A 141 5.34 -15.15 -6.17
CA VAL A 141 4.16 -15.76 -6.79
C VAL A 141 4.07 -15.42 -8.27
N PHE A 142 4.25 -14.14 -8.61
CA PHE A 142 3.93 -13.61 -9.94
C PHE A 142 5.16 -13.40 -10.82
N GLY A 143 6.36 -13.37 -10.24
CA GLY A 143 7.61 -13.07 -10.94
C GLY A 143 7.56 -11.76 -11.70
N ASN A 144 8.07 -11.77 -12.93
CA ASN A 144 8.09 -10.60 -13.82
C ASN A 144 6.72 -10.16 -14.30
N LYS A 145 5.70 -11.00 -14.15
CA LYS A 145 4.31 -10.66 -14.49
C LYS A 145 3.59 -9.94 -13.35
N SER A 146 4.29 -9.63 -12.25
CA SER A 146 3.72 -8.85 -11.15
C SER A 146 3.28 -7.46 -11.64
N ASN A 147 2.03 -7.11 -11.33
CA ASN A 147 1.50 -5.78 -11.61
C ASN A 147 1.96 -4.80 -10.52
N SER A 148 2.13 -3.52 -10.88
CA SER A 148 2.43 -2.45 -9.92
C SER A 148 1.37 -2.33 -8.81
N ASN A 149 0.13 -2.75 -9.09
CA ASN A 149 -0.88 -3.00 -8.07
C ASN A 149 -1.04 -4.50 -7.82
N ILE A 150 -0.53 -4.98 -6.68
CA ILE A 150 -0.56 -6.40 -6.31
C ILE A 150 -1.99 -6.97 -6.23
N LEU A 151 -2.99 -6.15 -5.88
CA LEU A 151 -4.39 -6.59 -5.85
C LEU A 151 -4.91 -6.97 -7.24
N LYS A 152 -4.42 -6.30 -8.31
CA LYS A 152 -4.71 -6.69 -9.69
C LYS A 152 -4.03 -8.00 -10.08
N SER A 153 -2.89 -8.31 -9.48
CA SER A 153 -2.23 -9.61 -9.69
C SER A 153 -2.99 -10.74 -8.99
N LEU A 154 -3.53 -10.48 -7.79
CA LEU A 154 -4.30 -11.45 -6.98
C LEU A 154 -5.75 -11.64 -7.45
N MET A 155 -6.32 -10.62 -8.11
CA MET A 155 -7.66 -10.65 -8.70
C MET A 155 -7.60 -10.08 -10.12
N PRO A 156 -7.12 -10.86 -11.10
CA PRO A 156 -7.13 -10.46 -12.50
C PRO A 156 -8.57 -10.28 -13.00
N ASP A 157 -8.77 -9.41 -14.00
CA ASP A 157 -10.12 -9.14 -14.53
C ASP A 157 -10.66 -10.32 -15.37
N ASP A 158 -9.77 -11.11 -15.99
CA ASP A 158 -10.12 -12.20 -16.92
C ASP A 158 -10.00 -13.62 -16.29
N GLU A 159 -9.49 -13.73 -15.07
CA GLU A 159 -9.24 -15.01 -14.39
C GLU A 159 -9.89 -15.07 -13.00
N PRO A 160 -10.21 -16.27 -12.48
CA PRO A 160 -10.73 -16.41 -11.12
C PRO A 160 -9.71 -15.91 -10.09
N SER A 161 -10.20 -15.27 -9.03
CA SER A 161 -9.35 -14.73 -7.97
C SER A 161 -8.47 -15.82 -7.33
N LEU A 162 -7.17 -15.54 -7.21
CA LEU A 162 -6.16 -16.46 -6.67
C LEU A 162 -6.20 -16.59 -5.15
N ALA A 163 -6.97 -15.72 -4.49
CA ALA A 163 -7.27 -15.74 -3.07
C ALA A 163 -8.77 -15.47 -2.84
N PRO A 164 -9.32 -15.80 -1.65
CA PRO A 164 -10.73 -15.57 -1.37
C PRO A 164 -11.13 -14.11 -1.57
N THR A 165 -12.17 -13.86 -2.38
CA THR A 165 -12.55 -12.51 -2.83
C THR A 165 -12.92 -11.60 -1.65
N TRP A 166 -13.49 -12.14 -0.57
CA TRP A 166 -13.81 -11.38 0.64
C TRP A 166 -12.54 -10.89 1.37
N VAL A 167 -11.46 -11.67 1.36
CA VAL A 167 -10.17 -11.29 1.97
C VAL A 167 -9.53 -10.15 1.19
N LEU A 168 -9.55 -10.23 -0.14
CA LEU A 168 -9.07 -9.16 -1.00
C LEU A 168 -9.94 -7.90 -0.88
N GLY A 169 -11.25 -8.07 -0.78
CA GLY A 169 -12.20 -6.98 -0.50
C GLY A 169 -11.91 -6.28 0.83
N LEU A 170 -11.61 -7.04 1.89
CA LEU A 170 -11.19 -6.50 3.17
C LEU A 170 -9.88 -5.70 3.04
N GLY A 171 -8.91 -6.19 2.28
CA GLY A 171 -7.68 -5.47 1.96
C GLY A 171 -7.93 -4.13 1.26
N VAL A 172 -8.86 -4.08 0.31
CA VAL A 172 -9.27 -2.83 -0.34
C VAL A 172 -9.89 -1.86 0.65
N VAL A 173 -10.77 -2.32 1.54
CA VAL A 173 -11.36 -1.49 2.60
C VAL A 173 -10.28 -0.92 3.51
N PHE A 174 -9.28 -1.72 3.90
CA PHE A 174 -8.18 -1.25 4.74
C PHE A 174 -7.38 -0.15 4.06
N VAL A 175 -7.03 -0.31 2.78
CA VAL A 175 -6.33 0.72 2.00
C VAL A 175 -7.18 1.99 1.89
N LEU A 176 -8.48 1.87 1.58
CA LEU A 176 -9.34 3.05 1.46
C LEU A 176 -9.45 3.82 2.78
N LEU A 177 -9.69 3.13 3.90
CA LEU A 177 -9.76 3.75 5.23
C LEU A 177 -8.42 4.38 5.63
N GLN A 178 -7.32 3.70 5.32
CA GLN A 178 -5.96 4.20 5.54
C GLN A 178 -5.69 5.47 4.73
N LEU A 179 -6.09 5.52 3.46
CA LEU A 179 -5.94 6.68 2.58
C LEU A 179 -6.72 7.90 3.09
N PHE A 180 -7.95 7.70 3.62
CA PHE A 180 -8.69 8.78 4.28
C PHE A 180 -7.98 9.31 5.52
N ALA A 181 -7.35 8.42 6.30
CA ALA A 181 -6.66 8.79 7.52
C ALA A 181 -5.35 9.57 7.27
N ILE A 182 -4.67 9.34 6.13
CA ILE A 182 -3.45 10.09 5.74
C ILE A 182 -3.72 11.30 4.83
N GLY A 183 -4.94 11.45 4.32
CA GLY A 183 -5.31 12.55 3.43
C GLY A 183 -5.42 13.91 4.13
N LEU A 184 -5.12 13.98 5.44
CA LEU A 184 -5.06 15.21 6.23
C LEU A 184 -3.66 15.77 6.40
#